data_AF-A0A9Q5C7E8-F1
#
_entry.id   AF-A0A9Q5C7E8-F1
#
_cell.length_a   1.000
_cell.length_b   1.000
_cell.length_c   1.000
_cell.angle_alpha   90.00
_cell.angle_beta   90.00
_cell.angle_gamma   90.00
#
_symmetry.space_group_name_H-M   'P 1'
#
loop_
_entity.id
_entity.type
_entity.pdbx_description
1 polymer ?
#
loop_
_entity_poly.entity_id
_entity_poly.type
_entity_poly.pdbx_seq_one_letter_code
_entity_poly.pdbx_strand_id
1 'polypeptide(L)'
;MNRKHLVTKSCTAALSLLMLASTSVVCIPNSINQPVFAATIKRSQEPAGQYQINESFPIDEKDDNPRFDTWSLLDNINRKFYGFKGQGSVWVHSNNPKKFSLYINGRNIKLTKVGRNKWVKLDISKYTKNGNNALQISPQKGISASDKIDVKLPYPVLIDNTKKYRDNDTFKAMDKLIKAEIKNGYPSVQIVVIHNGQIIKRSAYGRVNAYTQDGKRIKSAPKVTNTTLYDLASNTKMWATNMAIQKLVSEKKLNIDAKVNTIFPTFKDKASDKIKGKTDLTIRDILMHQAGFPADPQYHNNNYDPNNSNKRKKDANPVYTQDRNNILEKIIATPLQYKPGTKTIYSDVDYMLLGLIIEKITGEREDQYVENHIYTRGAS
;
A
#
# COMPACT_ATOMS: atom_id res chain seq x y z
N MET A 1 11.15 61.96 -5.07
CA MET A 1 12.36 61.48 -4.38
C MET A 1 11.97 60.54 -3.25
N ASN A 2 12.63 59.38 -3.19
CA ASN A 2 12.63 58.35 -2.14
C ASN A 2 11.34 57.57 -1.83
N ARG A 3 11.19 56.39 -2.46
CA ARG A 3 10.58 55.22 -1.82
C ARG A 3 11.60 54.08 -1.79
N LYS A 4 11.90 53.64 -0.56
CA LYS A 4 12.82 52.55 -0.22
C LYS A 4 12.33 51.22 -0.79
N HIS A 5 13.24 50.47 -1.40
CA HIS A 5 13.05 49.08 -1.80
C HIS A 5 12.98 48.17 -0.57
N LEU A 6 11.88 47.42 -0.42
CA LEU A 6 11.88 46.15 0.31
C LEU A 6 11.80 45.03 -0.74
N VAL A 7 12.89 44.27 -0.84
CA VAL A 7 12.98 43.05 -1.64
C VAL A 7 12.61 41.89 -0.72
N THR A 8 11.41 41.34 -0.86
CA THR A 8 11.05 40.03 -0.30
C THR A 8 11.12 39.00 -1.42
N LYS A 9 12.14 38.13 -1.35
CA LYS A 9 12.28 36.94 -2.21
C LYS A 9 11.13 35.97 -1.93
N SER A 10 10.17 35.88 -2.84
CA SER A 10 9.18 34.81 -2.88
C SER A 10 9.79 33.59 -3.58
N CYS A 11 9.93 32.49 -2.85
CA CYS A 11 10.34 31.19 -3.35
C CYS A 11 9.13 30.56 -4.08
N THR A 12 9.12 30.60 -5.41
CA THR A 12 8.05 29.99 -6.22
C THR A 12 8.41 28.53 -6.47
N ALA A 13 7.81 27.61 -5.72
CA ALA A 13 7.84 26.19 -6.05
C ALA A 13 6.89 25.94 -7.24
N ALA A 14 7.45 25.68 -8.41
CA ALA A 14 6.70 25.31 -9.60
C ALA A 14 6.21 23.86 -9.48
N LEU A 15 4.91 23.68 -9.29
CA LEU A 15 4.24 22.38 -9.34
C LEU A 15 3.87 22.09 -10.81
N SER A 16 4.68 21.31 -11.51
CA SER A 16 4.38 20.85 -12.86
C SER A 16 3.31 19.75 -12.82
N LEU A 17 2.11 20.09 -13.26
CA LEU A 17 0.95 19.21 -13.34
C LEU A 17 1.00 18.43 -14.68
N LEU A 18 1.38 17.15 -14.65
CA LEU A 18 1.18 16.25 -15.79
C LEU A 18 -0.26 15.71 -15.74
N MET A 19 -1.09 16.07 -16.73
CA MET A 19 -2.38 15.43 -16.96
C MET A 19 -2.21 14.23 -17.89
N LEU A 20 -2.54 13.04 -17.40
CA LEU A 20 -2.85 11.87 -18.23
C LEU A 20 -4.30 11.49 -17.97
N ALA A 21 -5.08 11.42 -19.04
CA ALA A 21 -6.46 10.96 -19.00
C ALA A 21 -6.57 9.71 -19.86
N SER A 22 -6.93 8.58 -19.26
CA SER A 22 -7.47 7.42 -19.98
C SER A 22 -8.71 6.93 -19.24
N THR A 23 -9.86 7.06 -19.90
CA THR A 23 -11.17 6.62 -19.41
C THR A 23 -11.41 5.16 -19.79
N SER A 24 -11.67 4.31 -18.79
CA SER A 24 -12.36 3.04 -18.96
C SER A 24 -13.41 2.90 -17.86
N VAL A 25 -14.67 2.73 -18.28
CA VAL A 25 -15.86 2.63 -17.40
C VAL A 25 -16.11 1.15 -17.10
N VAL A 26 -16.16 0.78 -15.82
CA VAL A 26 -16.70 -0.50 -15.36
C VAL A 26 -17.81 -0.22 -14.35
N CYS A 27 -19.04 -0.62 -14.67
CA CYS A 27 -20.20 -0.55 -13.79
C CYS A 27 -20.22 -1.74 -12.83
N ILE A 28 -20.40 -1.49 -11.53
CA ILE A 28 -20.78 -2.52 -10.54
C ILE A 28 -22.04 -2.04 -9.80
N PRO A 29 -23.08 -2.88 -9.61
CA PRO A 29 -24.33 -2.46 -8.97
C PRO A 29 -24.23 -2.35 -7.44
N ASN A 30 -25.14 -1.53 -6.90
CA ASN A 30 -25.26 -1.10 -5.51
C ASN A 30 -25.84 -2.12 -4.52
N SER A 31 -25.51 -1.85 -3.25
CA SER A 31 -26.25 -2.14 -1.99
C SER A 31 -26.14 -3.57 -1.44
N ILE A 32 -25.99 -3.76 -0.12
CA ILE A 32 -27.09 -3.72 0.86
C ILE A 32 -26.59 -3.36 2.28
N ASN A 33 -27.35 -2.50 2.97
CA ASN A 33 -27.34 -2.26 4.43
C ASN A 33 -27.93 -3.46 5.18
N GLN A 34 -27.34 -3.91 6.29
CA GLN A 34 -28.02 -4.69 7.35
C GLN A 34 -27.27 -4.56 8.70
N PRO A 35 -27.92 -4.84 9.85
CA PRO A 35 -27.80 -4.10 11.09
C PRO A 35 -26.97 -4.82 12.17
N VAL A 36 -26.75 -4.09 13.26
CA VAL A 36 -26.16 -4.57 14.53
C VAL A 36 -27.02 -5.69 15.12
N PHE A 37 -26.43 -6.87 15.36
CA PHE A 37 -27.04 -7.92 16.18
C PHE A 37 -26.04 -8.61 17.11
N ALA A 38 -26.63 -9.09 18.20
CA ALA A 38 -26.06 -9.67 19.41
C ALA A 38 -25.06 -10.82 19.19
N ALA A 39 -24.27 -11.08 20.24
CA ALA A 39 -23.26 -12.12 20.31
C ALA A 39 -23.89 -13.52 20.14
N THR A 40 -23.83 -14.05 18.91
CA THR A 40 -24.21 -15.43 18.60
C THR A 40 -22.95 -16.28 18.46
N ILE A 41 -22.86 -17.32 19.28
CA ILE A 41 -21.79 -18.34 19.24
C ILE A 41 -22.05 -19.25 18.04
N LYS A 42 -21.26 -19.11 16.96
CA LYS A 42 -21.25 -20.09 15.85
C LYS A 42 -20.31 -21.26 16.18
N ARG A 43 -20.79 -22.50 15.98
CA ARG A 43 -20.06 -23.77 16.14
C ARG A 43 -19.06 -24.00 14.98
N SER A 44 -17.87 -24.49 15.34
CA SER A 44 -16.97 -25.40 14.60
C SER A 44 -16.52 -25.10 13.16
N GLN A 45 -16.25 -23.85 12.81
CA GLN A 45 -15.44 -23.54 11.63
C GLN A 45 -14.27 -22.64 12.06
N GLU A 46 -13.09 -22.97 11.55
CA GLU A 46 -11.92 -22.10 11.65
C GLU A 46 -12.31 -20.70 11.16
N PRO A 47 -11.99 -19.63 11.90
CA PRO A 47 -12.47 -18.31 11.53
C PRO A 47 -11.80 -17.90 10.21
N ALA A 48 -12.64 -17.55 9.23
CA ALA A 48 -12.20 -17.03 7.95
C ALA A 48 -11.72 -15.57 8.08
N GLY A 49 -10.89 -15.14 7.12
CA GLY A 49 -10.36 -13.79 7.04
C GLY A 49 -8.83 -13.72 7.02
N GLN A 50 -8.31 -12.49 7.02
CA GLN A 50 -6.88 -12.22 7.03
C GLN A 50 -6.39 -11.90 8.44
N TYR A 51 -5.17 -12.36 8.71
CA TYR A 51 -4.58 -12.32 10.04
C TYR A 51 -3.16 -11.77 9.99
N GLN A 52 -2.82 -10.98 11.01
CA GLN A 52 -1.44 -10.57 11.29
C GLN A 52 -0.63 -11.73 11.87
N ILE A 53 -1.31 -12.60 12.63
CA ILE A 53 -0.76 -13.79 13.25
C ILE A 53 -1.75 -14.91 12.98
N ASN A 54 -1.28 -16.00 12.38
CA ASN A 54 -2.02 -17.24 12.17
C ASN A 54 -1.04 -18.40 12.42
N GLU A 55 -0.87 -18.76 13.68
CA GLU A 55 0.20 -19.66 14.11
C GLU A 55 -0.27 -20.64 15.18
N SER A 56 0.39 -21.80 15.22
CA SER A 56 0.17 -22.87 16.20
C SER A 56 1.37 -22.97 17.14
N PHE A 57 1.10 -23.11 18.44
CA PHE A 57 2.13 -23.22 19.49
C PHE A 57 2.03 -24.55 20.25
N PRO A 58 3.15 -25.12 20.73
CA PRO A 58 4.52 -24.67 20.46
C PRO A 58 4.89 -24.83 18.98
N ILE A 59 5.77 -23.96 18.50
CA ILE A 59 6.24 -23.93 17.11
C ILE A 59 7.13 -25.15 16.88
N ASP A 60 6.91 -25.87 15.79
CA ASP A 60 7.66 -27.09 15.47
C ASP A 60 9.03 -26.78 14.84
N GLU A 61 10.03 -27.60 15.14
CA GLU A 61 11.46 -27.44 14.79
C GLU A 61 11.79 -27.44 13.29
N LYS A 62 10.86 -27.87 12.43
CA LYS A 62 11.13 -28.16 11.02
C LYS A 62 11.16 -26.94 10.09
N ASP A 63 10.96 -25.72 10.62
CA ASP A 63 11.15 -24.49 9.85
C ASP A 63 12.66 -24.14 9.79
N ASP A 64 13.34 -24.61 8.74
CA ASP A 64 14.76 -24.46 8.34
C ASP A 64 15.51 -23.18 8.80
N ASN A 65 15.73 -23.02 10.11
CA ASN A 65 16.63 -22.00 10.64
C ASN A 65 17.54 -22.60 11.71
N PRO A 66 18.79 -22.95 11.37
CA PRO A 66 19.75 -23.58 12.28
C PRO A 66 20.25 -22.68 13.42
N ARG A 67 19.62 -21.52 13.65
CA ARG A 67 19.97 -20.57 14.72
C ARG A 67 19.07 -20.61 15.95
N PHE A 68 18.04 -21.43 16.00
CA PHE A 68 17.02 -21.34 17.06
C PHE A 68 16.87 -22.64 17.85
N ASP A 69 17.19 -22.57 19.14
CA ASP A 69 16.88 -23.60 20.12
C ASP A 69 15.35 -23.65 20.30
N THR A 70 14.76 -24.81 20.01
CA THR A 70 13.33 -25.09 20.08
C THR A 70 12.72 -24.83 21.46
N TRP A 71 13.56 -24.69 22.49
CA TRP A 71 13.18 -24.50 23.88
C TRP A 71 13.55 -23.12 24.43
N SER A 72 14.10 -22.22 23.60
CA SER A 72 14.25 -20.81 23.95
C SER A 72 12.88 -20.19 24.18
N LEU A 73 12.49 -20.09 25.46
CA LEU A 73 11.29 -19.43 25.97
C LEU A 73 11.16 -17.96 25.51
N LEU A 74 12.25 -17.33 25.03
CA LEU A 74 12.29 -15.90 24.76
C LEU A 74 11.76 -15.53 23.37
N ASP A 75 12.09 -16.32 22.34
CA ASP A 75 11.84 -15.96 20.94
C ASP A 75 10.60 -16.65 20.33
N ASN A 76 10.30 -17.88 20.76
CA ASN A 76 9.19 -18.69 20.21
C ASN A 76 7.80 -18.36 20.76
N ILE A 77 7.72 -17.44 21.71
CA ILE A 77 6.50 -17.17 22.48
C ILE A 77 5.95 -15.78 22.19
N ASN A 78 6.78 -14.84 21.74
CA ASN A 78 6.42 -13.45 21.51
C ASN A 78 6.17 -13.14 20.03
N ARG A 79 5.03 -12.52 19.73
CA ARG A 79 4.67 -11.99 18.41
C ARG A 79 4.28 -10.54 18.49
N LYS A 80 4.83 -9.73 17.59
CA LYS A 80 4.40 -8.33 17.44
C LYS A 80 3.19 -8.27 16.53
N PHE A 81 2.22 -7.45 16.89
CA PHE A 81 1.10 -7.13 16.02
C PHE A 81 0.74 -5.65 16.13
N TYR A 82 0.19 -5.08 15.07
CA TYR A 82 -0.26 -3.70 15.06
C TYR A 82 -1.71 -3.63 15.57
N GLY A 83 -2.01 -2.61 16.38
CA GLY A 83 -3.34 -2.43 16.97
C GLY A 83 -3.63 -1.00 17.36
N PHE A 84 -4.88 -0.77 17.76
CA PHE A 84 -5.35 0.50 18.30
C PHE A 84 -5.88 0.30 19.70
N LYS A 85 -5.67 1.29 20.57
CA LYS A 85 -6.14 1.28 21.95
C LYS A 85 -7.66 1.12 21.99
N GLY A 86 -8.15 0.23 22.85
CA GLY A 86 -9.59 0.00 22.99
C GLY A 86 -10.19 -0.80 21.82
N GLN A 87 -9.36 -1.47 21.03
CA GLN A 87 -9.79 -2.36 19.95
C GLN A 87 -9.03 -3.68 19.95
N GLY A 88 -9.61 -4.68 19.29
CA GLY A 88 -8.92 -5.92 18.94
C GLY A 88 -9.57 -7.14 19.57
N SER A 89 -9.41 -8.26 18.87
CA SER A 89 -9.79 -9.58 19.35
C SER A 89 -8.76 -10.59 18.94
N VAL A 90 -8.65 -11.68 19.68
CA VAL A 90 -7.83 -12.83 19.29
C VAL A 90 -8.72 -14.07 19.24
N TRP A 91 -8.61 -14.84 18.17
CA TRP A 91 -9.21 -16.16 18.06
C TRP A 91 -8.24 -17.19 18.60
N VAL A 92 -8.74 -18.08 19.45
CA VAL A 92 -7.94 -19.13 20.09
C VAL A 92 -8.65 -20.45 19.92
N HIS A 93 -7.91 -21.48 19.53
CA HIS A 93 -8.33 -22.88 19.55
C HIS A 93 -7.27 -23.71 20.25
N SER A 94 -7.65 -24.64 21.12
CA SER A 94 -6.69 -25.50 21.81
C SER A 94 -7.33 -26.80 22.23
N ASN A 95 -6.58 -27.90 22.15
CA ASN A 95 -6.99 -29.18 22.73
C ASN A 95 -6.81 -29.23 24.25
N ASN A 96 -5.94 -28.40 24.82
CA ASN A 96 -5.68 -28.33 26.25
C ASN A 96 -5.33 -26.90 26.72
N PRO A 97 -6.30 -25.96 26.73
CA PRO A 97 -6.05 -24.55 27.00
C PRO A 97 -5.47 -24.25 28.39
N LYS A 98 -5.63 -25.18 29.36
CA LYS A 98 -5.04 -25.04 30.70
C LYS A 98 -3.51 -25.15 30.70
N LYS A 99 -2.92 -25.67 29.63
CA LYS A 99 -1.47 -25.82 29.46
C LYS A 99 -0.81 -24.60 28.84
N PHE A 100 -1.56 -23.53 28.58
CA PHE A 100 -1.05 -22.31 27.99
C PHE A 100 -1.50 -21.09 28.79
N SER A 101 -0.62 -20.09 28.86
CA SER A 101 -0.98 -18.73 29.28
C SER A 101 -0.83 -17.78 28.11
N LEU A 102 -1.88 -16.99 27.87
CA LEU A 102 -1.87 -15.95 26.84
C LEU A 102 -1.69 -14.59 27.50
N TYR A 103 -0.79 -13.76 26.97
CA TYR A 103 -0.63 -12.38 27.39
C TYR A 103 -0.72 -11.43 26.20
N ILE A 104 -1.31 -10.26 26.44
CA ILE A 104 -1.23 -9.12 25.52
C ILE A 104 -0.54 -7.98 26.27
N ASN A 105 0.56 -7.48 25.72
CA ASN A 105 1.39 -6.45 26.35
C ASN A 105 1.75 -6.78 27.82
N GLY A 106 2.14 -8.03 28.07
CA GLY A 106 2.51 -8.53 29.41
C GLY A 106 1.34 -8.76 30.37
N ARG A 107 0.09 -8.51 29.95
CA ARG A 107 -1.10 -8.71 30.79
C ARG A 107 -1.79 -10.02 30.45
N ASN A 108 -1.99 -10.87 31.46
CA ASN A 108 -2.59 -12.19 31.29
C ASN A 108 -4.06 -12.09 30.85
N ILE A 109 -4.40 -12.91 29.86
CA ILE A 109 -5.76 -13.13 29.38
C ILE A 109 -6.20 -14.51 29.82
N LYS A 110 -7.22 -14.54 30.66
CA LYS A 110 -7.78 -15.78 31.19
C LYS A 110 -8.36 -16.62 30.05
N LEU A 111 -7.80 -17.81 29.83
CA LEU A 111 -8.31 -18.80 28.89
C LEU A 111 -9.43 -19.68 29.48
N THR A 112 -10.00 -19.31 30.62
CA THR A 112 -11.04 -20.10 31.32
C THR A 112 -12.31 -20.31 30.48
N LYS A 113 -12.58 -19.42 29.52
CA LYS A 113 -13.71 -19.52 28.58
C LYS A 113 -13.37 -20.29 27.30
N VAL A 114 -12.11 -20.69 27.11
CA VAL A 114 -11.67 -21.49 25.97
C VAL A 114 -11.95 -22.95 26.28
N GLY A 115 -12.93 -23.54 25.59
CA GLY A 115 -13.20 -24.98 25.66
C GLY A 115 -12.16 -25.78 24.87
N ARG A 116 -12.12 -27.09 25.09
CA ARG A 116 -11.28 -27.99 24.28
C ARG A 116 -11.81 -28.07 22.84
N ASN A 117 -10.89 -28.05 21.87
CA ASN A 117 -11.12 -28.26 20.44
C ASN A 117 -12.22 -27.37 19.83
N LYS A 118 -12.31 -26.11 20.29
CA LYS A 118 -13.25 -25.12 19.76
C LYS A 118 -12.59 -23.75 19.62
N TRP A 119 -12.82 -23.11 18.48
CA TRP A 119 -12.43 -21.72 18.28
C TRP A 119 -13.27 -20.80 19.18
N VAL A 120 -12.58 -19.93 19.92
CA VAL A 120 -13.18 -18.94 20.80
C VAL A 120 -12.56 -17.58 20.50
N LYS A 121 -13.42 -16.57 20.29
CA LYS A 121 -12.99 -15.18 20.15
C LYS A 121 -12.87 -14.53 21.53
N LEU A 122 -11.69 -14.05 21.87
CA LEU A 122 -11.41 -13.32 23.09
C LEU A 122 -11.25 -11.83 22.77
N ASP A 123 -11.93 -10.97 23.53
CA ASP A 123 -11.75 -9.53 23.45
C ASP A 123 -10.42 -9.13 24.12
N ILE A 124 -9.58 -8.42 23.38
CA ILE A 124 -8.28 -7.92 23.86
C ILE A 124 -8.22 -6.39 23.92
N SER A 125 -9.32 -5.70 23.63
CA SER A 125 -9.43 -4.24 23.54
C SER A 125 -8.87 -3.49 24.75
N LYS A 126 -9.08 -4.02 25.96
CA LYS A 126 -8.56 -3.43 27.21
C LYS A 126 -7.04 -3.55 27.40
N TYR A 127 -6.39 -4.38 26.60
CA TYR A 127 -4.96 -4.68 26.70
C TYR A 127 -4.15 -4.05 25.56
N THR A 128 -4.79 -3.59 24.49
CA THR A 128 -4.12 -3.01 23.33
C THR A 128 -3.79 -1.54 23.50
N LYS A 129 -2.74 -1.11 22.82
CA LYS A 129 -2.30 0.28 22.66
C LYS A 129 -2.17 0.63 21.19
N ASN A 130 -2.12 1.93 20.87
CA ASN A 130 -1.85 2.38 19.50
C ASN A 130 -0.44 1.96 19.08
N GLY A 131 -0.32 1.42 17.88
CA GLY A 131 0.95 0.99 17.31
C GLY A 131 1.26 -0.48 17.57
N ASN A 132 2.52 -0.78 17.85
CA ASN A 132 3.00 -2.14 18.10
C ASN A 132 2.54 -2.66 19.46
N ASN A 133 1.95 -3.85 19.46
CA ASN A 133 1.53 -4.63 20.61
C ASN A 133 2.29 -5.96 20.60
N ALA A 134 2.35 -6.62 21.76
CA ALA A 134 2.95 -7.94 21.90
C ALA A 134 1.89 -8.97 22.31
N LEU A 135 1.84 -10.09 21.57
CA LEU A 135 1.18 -11.33 21.95
C LEU A 135 2.24 -12.26 22.53
N GLN A 136 1.94 -12.89 23.66
CA GLN A 136 2.80 -13.91 24.26
C GLN A 136 1.99 -15.18 24.53
N ILE A 137 2.46 -16.34 24.09
CA ILE A 137 1.88 -17.65 24.39
C ILE A 137 2.87 -18.52 25.16
N SER A 138 2.70 -18.63 26.48
CA SER A 138 3.62 -19.36 27.36
C SER A 138 3.08 -20.74 27.72
N PRO A 139 3.78 -21.83 27.36
CA PRO A 139 3.53 -23.16 27.90
C PRO A 139 3.56 -23.18 29.43
N GLN A 140 2.71 -24.00 30.03
CA GLN A 140 2.68 -24.25 31.47
C GLN A 140 3.40 -25.56 31.79
N LYS A 141 3.80 -25.71 33.06
CA LYS A 141 4.49 -26.92 33.54
C LYS A 141 3.72 -28.20 33.18
N GLY A 142 4.45 -29.18 32.65
CA GLY A 142 3.91 -30.48 32.26
C GLY A 142 3.05 -30.43 30.99
N ILE A 143 3.34 -29.53 30.06
CA ILE A 143 2.84 -29.58 28.68
C ILE A 143 3.40 -30.83 27.98
N SER A 144 2.60 -31.49 27.14
CA SER A 144 3.04 -32.58 26.27
C SER A 144 3.21 -32.10 24.82
N ALA A 145 3.94 -32.86 24.01
CA ALA A 145 4.07 -32.59 22.56
C ALA A 145 2.71 -32.59 21.82
N SER A 146 1.71 -33.30 22.37
CA SER A 146 0.36 -33.32 21.84
C SER A 146 -0.47 -32.09 22.21
N ASP A 147 -0.10 -31.31 23.24
CA ASP A 147 -0.82 -30.10 23.62
C ASP A 147 -0.51 -28.98 22.61
N LYS A 148 -1.54 -28.42 21.98
CA LYS A 148 -1.42 -27.36 20.98
C LYS A 148 -2.41 -26.22 21.24
N ILE A 149 -2.01 -25.01 20.86
CA ILE A 149 -2.87 -23.83 20.84
C ILE A 149 -2.66 -23.07 19.53
N ASP A 150 -3.74 -22.88 18.78
CA ASP A 150 -3.78 -22.11 17.56
C ASP A 150 -4.27 -20.71 17.88
N VAL A 151 -3.58 -19.71 17.33
CA VAL A 151 -3.87 -18.31 17.58
C VAL A 151 -3.98 -17.55 16.27
N LYS A 152 -5.12 -16.87 16.12
CA LYS A 152 -5.45 -16.04 14.96
C LYS A 152 -5.74 -14.62 15.41
N LEU A 153 -4.92 -13.66 14.99
CA LEU A 153 -5.05 -12.24 15.34
C LEU A 153 -5.40 -11.42 14.08
N PRO A 154 -6.64 -10.93 13.94
CA PRO A 154 -7.06 -10.15 12.78
C PRO A 154 -6.33 -8.82 12.65
N TYR A 155 -6.27 -8.25 11.45
CA TYR A 155 -5.86 -6.86 11.26
C TYR A 155 -6.84 -5.90 11.98
N PRO A 156 -6.36 -4.78 12.56
CA PRO A 156 -7.24 -3.80 13.15
C PRO A 156 -8.09 -3.12 12.08
N VAL A 157 -9.26 -2.64 12.48
CA VAL A 157 -10.18 -1.92 11.60
C VAL A 157 -10.26 -0.47 12.00
N LEU A 158 -10.53 0.40 11.02
CA LEU A 158 -10.80 1.80 11.30
C LEU A 158 -12.24 1.95 11.81
N ILE A 159 -12.42 2.69 12.89
CA ILE A 159 -13.74 3.01 13.46
C ILE A 159 -14.16 4.41 13.02
N ASP A 160 -15.34 4.54 12.43
CA ASP A 160 -15.89 5.87 12.13
C ASP A 160 -16.30 6.58 13.42
N ASN A 161 -15.60 7.68 13.71
CA ASN A 161 -15.89 8.54 14.85
C ASN A 161 -16.16 9.99 14.40
N THR A 162 -16.51 10.20 13.13
CA THR A 162 -16.66 11.54 12.53
C THR A 162 -17.70 12.39 13.26
N LYS A 163 -18.78 11.77 13.78
CA LYS A 163 -19.84 12.45 14.54
C LYS A 163 -19.29 13.21 15.76
N LYS A 164 -18.35 12.62 16.49
CA LYS A 164 -17.76 13.23 17.69
C LYS A 164 -16.98 14.50 17.37
N TYR A 165 -16.45 14.62 16.16
CA TYR A 165 -15.60 15.74 15.73
C TYR A 165 -16.31 16.72 14.79
N ARG A 166 -17.63 16.61 14.63
CA ARG A 166 -18.41 17.47 13.72
C ARG A 166 -18.18 18.96 13.99
N ASP A 167 -18.08 19.33 15.27
CA ASP A 167 -17.97 20.73 15.68
C ASP A 167 -16.54 21.24 15.86
N ASN A 168 -15.54 20.44 15.48
CA ASN A 168 -14.13 20.81 15.58
C ASN A 168 -13.79 22.03 14.69
N ASP A 169 -13.24 23.08 15.31
CA ASP A 169 -12.95 24.35 14.62
C ASP A 169 -11.90 24.22 13.50
N THR A 170 -10.88 23.38 13.69
CA THR A 170 -9.89 23.10 12.64
C THR A 170 -10.55 22.46 11.42
N PHE A 171 -11.47 21.53 11.62
CA PHE A 171 -12.21 20.91 10.51
C PHE A 171 -13.18 21.89 9.83
N LYS A 172 -13.82 22.78 10.59
CA LYS A 172 -14.63 23.87 10.02
C LYS A 172 -13.79 24.84 9.18
N ALA A 173 -12.60 25.21 9.66
CA ALA A 173 -11.67 26.06 8.93
C ALA A 173 -11.20 25.39 7.62
N MET A 174 -10.86 24.10 7.68
CA MET A 174 -10.49 23.31 6.51
C MET A 174 -11.65 23.20 5.50
N ASP A 175 -12.89 22.99 5.98
CA ASP A 175 -14.07 22.99 5.11
C ASP A 175 -14.25 24.32 4.37
N LYS A 176 -14.01 25.44 5.07
CA LYS A 176 -14.11 26.78 4.48
C LYS A 176 -13.06 26.98 3.39
N LEU A 177 -11.81 26.56 3.64
CA LEU A 177 -10.72 26.64 2.66
C LEU A 177 -11.03 25.80 1.42
N ILE A 178 -11.38 24.52 1.59
CA ILE A 178 -11.68 23.63 0.45
C ILE A 178 -12.86 24.16 -0.36
N LYS A 179 -13.93 24.64 0.30
CA LYS A 179 -15.07 25.24 -0.41
C LYS A 179 -14.68 26.49 -1.20
N ALA A 180 -13.73 27.29 -0.71
CA ALA A 180 -13.21 28.45 -1.43
C ALA A 180 -12.43 28.02 -2.70
N GLU A 181 -11.55 27.02 -2.59
CA GLU A 181 -10.83 26.46 -3.74
C GLU A 181 -11.78 25.88 -4.79
N ILE A 182 -12.79 25.12 -4.36
CA ILE A 182 -13.85 24.62 -5.24
C ILE A 182 -14.61 25.77 -5.91
N LYS A 183 -14.84 26.89 -5.22
CA LYS A 183 -15.47 28.09 -5.82
C LYS A 183 -14.57 28.72 -6.88
N ASN A 184 -13.26 28.70 -6.69
CA ASN A 184 -12.26 29.36 -7.55
C ASN A 184 -11.80 28.54 -8.76
N GLY A 185 -12.14 27.26 -8.86
CA GLY A 185 -11.75 26.48 -10.03
C GLY A 185 -11.53 25.00 -9.75
N TYR A 186 -11.20 24.62 -8.52
CA TYR A 186 -10.90 23.23 -8.21
C TYR A 186 -12.14 22.34 -8.45
N PRO A 187 -12.02 21.21 -9.16
CA PRO A 187 -13.19 20.42 -9.55
C PRO A 187 -13.80 19.67 -8.37
N SER A 188 -12.96 18.98 -7.59
CA SER A 188 -13.40 18.22 -6.42
C SER A 188 -12.26 17.90 -5.47
N VAL A 189 -12.62 17.55 -4.23
CA VAL A 189 -11.71 17.07 -3.19
C VAL A 189 -12.45 16.02 -2.35
N GLN A 190 -11.78 14.92 -2.01
CA GLN A 190 -12.16 14.06 -0.91
C GLN A 190 -11.07 14.07 0.15
N ILE A 191 -11.48 14.06 1.41
CA ILE A 191 -10.55 14.02 2.55
C ILE A 191 -10.98 12.98 3.57
N VAL A 192 -10.00 12.23 4.05
CA VAL A 192 -10.12 11.36 5.20
C VAL A 192 -9.00 11.71 6.19
N VAL A 193 -9.35 11.89 7.46
CA VAL A 193 -8.37 12.10 8.54
C VAL A 193 -8.53 10.96 9.52
N ILE A 194 -7.44 10.23 9.74
CA ILE A 194 -7.38 9.07 10.62
C ILE A 194 -6.44 9.37 11.77
N HIS A 195 -6.89 9.13 13.01
CA HIS A 195 -6.07 9.28 14.20
C HIS A 195 -6.35 8.12 15.15
N ASN A 196 -5.31 7.38 15.54
CA ASN A 196 -5.40 6.29 16.52
C ASN A 196 -6.52 5.27 16.20
N GLY A 197 -6.62 4.86 14.93
CA GLY A 197 -7.61 3.89 14.47
C GLY A 197 -9.02 4.43 14.31
N GLN A 198 -9.20 5.74 14.46
CA GLN A 198 -10.49 6.41 14.30
C GLN A 198 -10.46 7.29 13.06
N ILE A 199 -11.48 7.15 12.20
CA ILE A 199 -11.76 8.13 11.16
C ILE A 199 -12.45 9.31 11.88
N ILE A 200 -11.73 10.42 12.00
CA ILE A 200 -12.20 11.61 12.72
C ILE A 200 -12.74 12.68 11.76
N LYS A 201 -12.42 12.58 10.47
CA LYS A 201 -13.08 13.33 9.39
C LYS A 201 -13.16 12.49 8.13
N ARG A 202 -14.30 12.55 7.45
CA ARG A 202 -14.52 11.98 6.12
C ARG A 202 -15.49 12.87 5.37
N SER A 203 -15.05 13.52 4.30
CA SER A 203 -15.87 14.52 3.62
C SER A 203 -15.50 14.61 2.13
N ALA A 204 -16.50 14.92 1.31
CA ALA A 204 -16.38 15.09 -0.13
C ALA A 204 -16.93 16.46 -0.56
N TYR A 205 -16.24 17.10 -1.51
CA TYR A 205 -16.55 18.45 -1.99
C TYR A 205 -16.43 18.48 -3.51
N GLY A 206 -17.23 19.35 -4.14
CA GLY A 206 -17.20 19.55 -5.59
C GLY A 206 -17.92 18.46 -6.38
N ARG A 207 -17.53 18.33 -7.65
CA ARG A 207 -18.23 17.53 -8.66
C ARG A 207 -17.22 16.80 -9.55
N VAL A 208 -17.55 15.59 -9.99
CA VAL A 208 -16.75 14.87 -11.00
C VAL A 208 -16.91 15.53 -12.36
N ASN A 209 -15.87 15.57 -13.18
CA ASN A 209 -15.93 16.13 -14.54
C ASN A 209 -16.61 17.51 -14.58
N ALA A 210 -16.20 18.40 -13.66
CA ALA A 210 -16.91 19.66 -13.40
C ALA A 210 -16.72 20.73 -14.49
N TYR A 211 -15.94 20.46 -15.53
CA TYR A 211 -15.61 21.41 -16.59
C TYR A 211 -15.61 20.74 -17.96
N THR A 212 -16.00 21.51 -18.97
CA THR A 212 -15.75 21.20 -20.38
C THR A 212 -14.28 21.42 -20.73
N GLN A 213 -13.85 20.92 -21.88
CA GLN A 213 -12.46 21.07 -22.35
C GLN A 213 -12.05 22.53 -22.57
N ASP A 214 -12.99 23.42 -22.90
CA ASP A 214 -12.78 24.87 -23.00
C ASP A 214 -12.86 25.61 -21.64
N GLY A 215 -12.88 24.87 -20.53
CA GLY A 215 -12.81 25.41 -19.16
C GLY A 215 -14.12 25.93 -18.60
N LYS A 216 -15.26 25.71 -19.26
CA LYS A 216 -16.57 26.15 -18.75
C LYS A 216 -17.10 25.18 -17.70
N ARG A 217 -17.61 25.72 -16.59
CA ARG A 217 -18.15 24.90 -15.49
C ARG A 217 -19.46 24.22 -15.89
N ILE A 218 -19.53 22.90 -15.69
CA ILE A 218 -20.71 22.07 -15.90
C ILE A 218 -21.53 22.02 -14.61
N LYS A 219 -22.58 22.83 -14.52
CA LYS A 219 -23.42 22.94 -13.29
C LYS A 219 -24.15 21.63 -12.94
N SER A 220 -24.50 20.83 -13.94
CA SER A 220 -25.23 19.57 -13.79
C SER A 220 -24.35 18.37 -13.44
N ALA A 221 -23.02 18.51 -13.43
CA ALA A 221 -22.11 17.40 -13.20
C ALA A 221 -22.40 16.65 -11.88
N PRO A 222 -22.15 15.35 -11.72
CA PRO A 222 -22.46 14.67 -10.45
C PRO A 222 -21.62 15.17 -9.28
N LYS A 223 -22.22 15.26 -8.08
CA LYS A 223 -21.46 15.56 -6.85
C LYS A 223 -20.54 14.40 -6.50
N VAL A 224 -19.35 14.71 -5.98
CA VAL A 224 -18.45 13.71 -5.41
C VAL A 224 -19.04 13.16 -4.11
N THR A 225 -18.89 11.86 -3.92
CA THR A 225 -19.26 11.13 -2.70
C THR A 225 -18.01 10.58 -2.02
N ASN A 226 -18.15 10.09 -0.78
CA ASN A 226 -17.08 9.38 -0.06
C ASN A 226 -16.67 8.02 -0.68
N THR A 227 -17.24 7.67 -1.84
CA THR A 227 -17.00 6.45 -2.61
C THR A 227 -16.65 6.74 -4.07
N THR A 228 -16.55 8.01 -4.46
CA THR A 228 -16.08 8.37 -5.80
C THR A 228 -14.62 7.96 -5.95
N LEU A 229 -14.29 7.31 -7.05
CA LEU A 229 -12.92 6.88 -7.37
C LEU A 229 -12.13 8.03 -8.01
N TYR A 230 -10.85 8.09 -7.70
CA TYR A 230 -9.88 8.98 -8.33
C TYR A 230 -8.74 8.16 -8.91
N ASP A 231 -8.18 8.63 -10.01
CA ASP A 231 -6.86 8.17 -10.46
C ASP A 231 -5.83 8.59 -9.41
N LEU A 232 -5.10 7.61 -8.87
CA LEU A 232 -4.08 7.83 -7.85
C LEU A 232 -2.76 8.34 -8.44
N ALA A 233 -2.60 8.31 -9.76
CA ALA A 233 -1.40 8.71 -10.47
C ALA A 233 -0.15 8.14 -9.79
N SER A 234 0.82 8.99 -9.43
CA SER A 234 2.07 8.56 -8.81
C SER A 234 1.92 7.93 -7.41
N ASN A 235 0.76 8.02 -6.75
CA ASN A 235 0.54 7.24 -5.52
C ASN A 235 0.45 5.73 -5.79
N THR A 236 0.15 5.31 -7.04
CA THR A 236 0.16 3.89 -7.46
C THR A 236 1.51 3.23 -7.18
N LYS A 237 2.62 3.97 -7.34
CA LYS A 237 3.98 3.50 -7.01
C LYS A 237 4.08 2.97 -5.59
N MET A 238 3.50 3.69 -4.63
CA MET A 238 3.57 3.33 -3.22
C MET A 238 2.58 2.22 -2.85
N TRP A 239 1.34 2.31 -3.35
CA TRP A 239 0.25 1.43 -2.91
C TRP A 239 0.15 0.13 -3.71
N ALA A 240 0.67 0.08 -4.94
CA ALA A 240 0.75 -1.14 -5.75
C ALA A 240 2.19 -1.66 -5.80
N THR A 241 3.05 -1.02 -6.57
CA THR A 241 4.39 -1.54 -6.93
C THR A 241 5.26 -1.78 -5.70
N ASN A 242 5.40 -0.79 -4.82
CA ASN A 242 6.24 -0.93 -3.63
C ASN A 242 5.66 -1.92 -2.61
N MET A 243 4.34 -2.05 -2.51
CA MET A 243 3.74 -3.07 -1.66
C MET A 243 4.03 -4.47 -2.20
N ALA A 244 3.91 -4.67 -3.51
CA ALA A 244 4.24 -5.94 -4.17
C ALA A 244 5.71 -6.30 -4.00
N ILE A 245 6.63 -5.36 -4.25
CA ILE A 245 8.07 -5.55 -4.06
C ILE A 245 8.38 -5.91 -2.60
N GLN A 246 7.84 -5.16 -1.62
CA GLN A 246 8.05 -5.45 -0.20
C GLN A 246 7.53 -6.83 0.19
N LYS A 247 6.37 -7.23 -0.33
CA LYS A 247 5.81 -8.57 -0.11
C LYS A 247 6.73 -9.65 -0.68
N LEU A 248 7.17 -9.52 -1.93
CA LEU A 248 8.10 -10.47 -2.56
C LEU A 248 9.44 -10.55 -1.81
N VAL A 249 9.96 -9.44 -1.31
CA VAL A 249 11.16 -9.41 -0.45
C VAL A 249 10.91 -10.13 0.88
N SER A 250 9.78 -9.88 1.52
CA SER A 250 9.42 -10.55 2.78
C SER A 250 9.27 -12.07 2.63
N GLU A 251 8.84 -12.51 1.45
CA GLU A 251 8.73 -13.92 1.07
C GLU A 251 10.04 -14.51 0.52
N LYS A 252 11.14 -13.73 0.54
CA LYS A 252 12.45 -14.11 -0.02
C LYS A 252 12.42 -14.45 -1.53
N LYS A 253 11.36 -14.07 -2.25
CA LYS A 253 11.22 -14.25 -3.70
C LYS A 253 11.96 -13.19 -4.51
N LEU A 254 12.31 -12.06 -3.87
CA LEU A 254 13.05 -10.98 -4.50
C LEU A 254 14.14 -10.46 -3.57
N ASN A 255 15.34 -10.29 -4.11
CA ASN A 255 16.44 -9.58 -3.46
C ASN A 255 16.61 -8.22 -4.14
N ILE A 256 16.48 -7.11 -3.41
CA ILE A 256 16.63 -5.77 -3.97
C ILE A 256 18.06 -5.46 -4.45
N ASP A 257 19.05 -6.20 -3.97
CA ASP A 257 20.45 -6.07 -4.41
C ASP A 257 20.75 -6.92 -5.67
N ALA A 258 19.77 -7.69 -6.16
CA ALA A 258 19.93 -8.41 -7.42
C ALA A 258 19.94 -7.45 -8.61
N LYS A 259 20.75 -7.79 -9.61
CA LYS A 259 20.84 -7.03 -10.87
C LYS A 259 19.62 -7.31 -11.73
N VAL A 260 19.14 -6.30 -12.44
CA VAL A 260 17.97 -6.43 -13.34
C VAL A 260 18.24 -7.46 -14.44
N ASN A 261 19.47 -7.52 -14.94
CA ASN A 261 19.83 -8.42 -16.03
C ASN A 261 19.80 -9.91 -15.64
N THR A 262 19.79 -10.26 -14.35
CA THR A 262 19.58 -11.65 -13.92
C THR A 262 18.13 -12.08 -14.07
N ILE A 263 17.20 -11.11 -14.12
CA ILE A 263 15.76 -11.33 -14.34
C ILE A 263 15.44 -11.20 -15.84
N PHE A 264 16.03 -10.21 -16.49
CA PHE A 264 15.90 -9.95 -17.92
C PHE A 264 17.29 -9.96 -18.59
N PRO A 265 17.77 -11.11 -19.10
CA PRO A 265 19.11 -11.22 -19.71
C PRO A 265 19.37 -10.26 -20.89
N THR A 266 18.31 -9.79 -21.55
CA THR A 266 18.38 -8.79 -22.64
C THR A 266 18.54 -7.35 -22.14
N PHE A 267 18.42 -7.10 -20.83
CA PHE A 267 18.57 -5.78 -20.22
C PHE A 267 20.05 -5.39 -20.12
N LYS A 268 20.55 -4.80 -21.21
CA LYS A 268 21.93 -4.36 -21.35
C LYS A 268 22.02 -3.11 -22.23
N ASP A 269 23.12 -2.39 -22.10
CA ASP A 269 23.39 -1.23 -22.97
C ASP A 269 23.57 -1.66 -24.43
N LYS A 270 23.10 -0.82 -25.36
CA LYS A 270 23.42 -0.96 -26.78
C LYS A 270 24.83 -0.42 -27.03
N ALA A 271 25.49 -0.88 -28.09
CA ALA A 271 26.82 -0.36 -28.46
C ALA A 271 26.81 1.18 -28.63
N SER A 272 25.75 1.72 -29.21
CA SER A 272 25.54 3.15 -29.45
C SER A 272 25.17 3.99 -28.23
N ASP A 273 24.86 3.38 -27.07
CA ASP A 273 24.45 4.13 -25.88
C ASP A 273 25.61 5.01 -25.38
N LYS A 274 25.39 6.32 -25.24
CA LYS A 274 26.42 7.27 -24.78
C LYS A 274 26.79 7.09 -23.31
N ILE A 275 25.81 6.70 -22.50
CA ILE A 275 25.96 6.43 -21.08
C ILE A 275 25.66 4.95 -20.88
N LYS A 276 26.60 4.25 -20.26
CA LYS A 276 26.50 2.81 -19.93
C LYS A 276 26.14 2.62 -18.46
N GLY A 277 25.65 1.43 -18.13
CA GLY A 277 25.42 1.00 -16.75
C GLY A 277 24.19 0.12 -16.57
N LYS A 278 23.41 -0.18 -17.63
CA LYS A 278 22.20 -0.99 -17.50
C LYS A 278 22.47 -2.39 -16.97
N THR A 279 23.61 -2.98 -17.34
CA THR A 279 23.98 -4.34 -16.88
C THR A 279 24.29 -4.44 -15.40
N ASP A 280 24.58 -3.31 -14.73
CA ASP A 280 24.93 -3.28 -13.30
C ASP A 280 23.81 -2.73 -12.42
N LEU A 281 22.72 -2.26 -13.02
CA LEU A 281 21.56 -1.77 -12.28
C LEU A 281 20.98 -2.85 -11.38
N THR A 282 20.85 -2.50 -10.10
CA THR A 282 20.11 -3.30 -9.13
C THR A 282 18.67 -2.82 -9.02
N ILE A 283 17.80 -3.68 -8.47
CA ILE A 283 16.43 -3.29 -8.13
C ILE A 283 16.41 -2.13 -7.12
N ARG A 284 17.38 -2.08 -6.20
CA ARG A 284 17.57 -0.98 -5.25
C ARG A 284 17.81 0.34 -5.96
N ASP A 285 18.67 0.38 -6.98
CA ASP A 285 18.94 1.60 -7.76
C ASP A 285 17.66 2.13 -8.41
N ILE A 286 16.82 1.23 -8.92
CA ILE A 286 15.53 1.58 -9.53
C ILE A 286 14.56 2.12 -8.47
N LEU A 287 14.42 1.44 -7.33
CA LEU A 287 13.56 1.89 -6.22
C LEU A 287 13.96 3.28 -5.69
N MET A 288 15.24 3.61 -5.72
CA MET A 288 15.78 4.90 -5.28
C MET A 288 15.71 5.99 -6.36
N HIS A 289 15.15 5.71 -7.53
CA HIS A 289 15.13 6.60 -8.68
C HIS A 289 16.53 7.02 -9.15
N GLN A 290 17.49 6.10 -9.12
CA GLN A 290 18.89 6.32 -9.48
C GLN A 290 19.33 5.50 -10.69
N ALA A 291 18.37 4.98 -11.46
CA ALA A 291 18.66 4.07 -12.57
C ALA A 291 19.25 4.77 -13.81
N GLY A 292 19.29 6.10 -13.86
CA GLY A 292 19.80 6.85 -15.01
C GLY A 292 18.75 7.21 -16.06
N PHE A 293 17.51 6.73 -15.94
CA PHE A 293 16.45 6.97 -16.93
C PHE A 293 15.93 8.42 -16.92
N PRO A 294 15.37 8.90 -18.06
CA PRO A 294 14.62 10.16 -18.10
C PRO A 294 13.35 10.08 -17.26
N ALA A 295 12.86 11.25 -16.80
CA ALA A 295 11.65 11.33 -15.97
C ALA A 295 10.39 10.77 -16.68
N ASP A 296 10.16 11.21 -17.93
CA ASP A 296 9.03 10.80 -18.75
C ASP A 296 9.42 10.81 -20.25
N PRO A 297 9.65 9.62 -20.85
CA PRO A 297 9.91 9.50 -22.29
C PRO A 297 8.63 9.48 -23.15
N GLN A 298 7.45 9.61 -22.53
CA GLN A 298 6.13 9.61 -23.17
C GLN A 298 5.91 8.46 -24.15
N TYR A 299 6.11 7.21 -23.71
CA TYR A 299 5.94 6.02 -24.57
C TYR A 299 4.62 6.00 -25.34
N HIS A 300 3.55 6.59 -24.79
CA HIS A 300 2.21 6.67 -25.41
C HIS A 300 2.05 7.78 -26.47
N ASN A 301 3.03 8.68 -26.63
CA ASN A 301 2.97 9.85 -27.52
C ASN A 301 4.02 9.78 -28.63
N ASN A 302 3.58 9.41 -29.83
CA ASN A 302 4.45 9.28 -31.01
C ASN A 302 5.06 10.62 -31.47
N ASN A 303 4.44 11.75 -31.09
CA ASN A 303 4.85 13.07 -31.54
C ASN A 303 5.73 13.83 -30.54
N TYR A 304 6.20 13.15 -29.49
CA TYR A 304 7.10 13.70 -28.48
C TYR A 304 8.54 13.70 -29.00
N ASP A 305 9.20 14.86 -28.98
CA ASP A 305 10.63 14.98 -29.28
C ASP A 305 11.43 15.05 -27.98
N PRO A 306 12.22 14.02 -27.61
CA PRO A 306 13.01 14.03 -26.39
C PRO A 306 14.12 15.10 -26.39
N ASN A 307 14.47 15.67 -27.54
CA ASN A 307 15.44 16.76 -27.65
C ASN A 307 14.78 18.15 -27.63
N ASN A 308 13.45 18.23 -27.77
CA ASN A 308 12.71 19.49 -27.74
C ASN A 308 11.26 19.28 -27.27
N SER A 309 11.08 19.11 -25.96
CA SER A 309 9.78 18.81 -25.33
C SER A 309 8.69 19.87 -25.59
N ASN A 310 9.07 21.09 -26.00
CA ASN A 310 8.13 22.17 -26.31
C ASN A 310 7.57 22.11 -27.73
N LYS A 311 8.09 21.24 -28.60
CA LYS A 311 7.64 21.12 -29.99
C LYS A 311 7.14 19.71 -30.25
N ARG A 312 5.92 19.62 -30.78
CA ARG A 312 5.38 18.36 -31.30
C ARG A 312 5.90 18.17 -32.71
N LYS A 313 6.53 17.03 -32.97
CA LYS A 313 7.00 16.64 -34.29
C LYS A 313 6.48 15.25 -34.59
N LYS A 314 5.86 15.07 -35.76
CA LYS A 314 5.28 13.78 -36.15
C LYS A 314 6.36 12.68 -36.12
N ASP A 315 6.02 11.53 -35.53
CA ASP A 315 6.87 10.33 -35.47
C ASP A 315 8.26 10.59 -34.85
N ALA A 316 8.34 11.53 -33.90
CA ALA A 316 9.61 11.95 -33.30
C ALA A 316 10.06 11.09 -32.12
N ASN A 317 9.16 10.31 -31.51
CA ASN A 317 9.49 9.54 -30.33
C ASN A 317 10.04 8.15 -30.70
N PRO A 318 11.36 7.90 -30.56
CA PRO A 318 11.96 6.64 -30.98
C PRO A 318 11.55 5.44 -30.11
N VAL A 319 11.01 5.70 -28.91
CA VAL A 319 10.57 4.67 -27.98
C VAL A 319 9.05 4.56 -27.90
N TYR A 320 8.31 5.21 -28.81
CA TYR A 320 6.86 5.12 -28.85
C TYR A 320 6.36 3.67 -28.94
N THR A 321 5.40 3.34 -28.08
CA THR A 321 4.58 2.13 -28.15
C THR A 321 3.30 2.33 -27.35
N GLN A 322 2.18 1.85 -27.88
CA GLN A 322 0.97 1.59 -27.10
C GLN A 322 0.74 0.09 -26.89
N ASP A 323 1.58 -0.74 -27.51
CA ASP A 323 1.60 -2.17 -27.26
C ASP A 323 2.43 -2.46 -26.01
N ARG A 324 1.75 -3.04 -25.03
CA ARG A 324 2.32 -3.46 -23.76
C ARG A 324 3.40 -4.52 -23.94
N ASN A 325 3.27 -5.42 -24.92
CA ASN A 325 4.24 -6.51 -25.12
C ASN A 325 5.62 -5.98 -25.54
N ASN A 326 5.67 -4.78 -26.13
CA ASN A 326 6.91 -4.16 -26.56
C ASN A 326 7.54 -3.26 -25.49
N ILE A 327 6.88 -3.07 -24.34
CA ILE A 327 7.30 -2.04 -23.39
C ILE A 327 8.68 -2.32 -22.78
N LEU A 328 9.00 -3.59 -22.49
CA LEU A 328 10.33 -3.96 -22.00
C LEU A 328 11.42 -3.60 -23.01
N GLU A 329 11.18 -3.86 -24.30
CA GLU A 329 12.11 -3.52 -25.38
C GLU A 329 12.29 -1.99 -25.46
N LYS A 330 11.21 -1.22 -25.34
CA LYS A 330 11.27 0.25 -25.35
C LYS A 330 11.99 0.81 -24.12
N ILE A 331 11.82 0.22 -22.94
CA ILE A 331 12.58 0.56 -21.74
C ILE A 331 14.07 0.29 -21.95
N ILE A 332 14.44 -0.88 -22.47
CA ILE A 332 15.84 -1.22 -22.78
C ILE A 332 16.43 -0.24 -23.81
N ALA A 333 15.63 0.15 -24.81
CA ALA A 333 16.02 1.09 -25.85
C ALA A 333 16.11 2.54 -25.36
N THR A 334 15.53 2.87 -24.20
CA THR A 334 15.56 4.23 -23.65
C THR A 334 16.99 4.59 -23.23
N PRO A 335 17.56 5.69 -23.75
CA PRO A 335 18.90 6.12 -23.36
C PRO A 335 18.93 6.59 -21.91
N LEU A 336 19.99 6.24 -21.18
CA LEU A 336 20.25 6.85 -19.88
C LEU A 336 20.67 8.32 -20.06
N GLN A 337 20.20 9.19 -19.16
CA GLN A 337 20.54 10.63 -19.11
C GLN A 337 21.71 10.92 -18.17
N TYR A 338 22.01 10.01 -17.24
CA TYR A 338 23.12 10.13 -16.29
C TYR A 338 23.61 8.74 -15.87
N LYS A 339 24.84 8.68 -15.36
CA LYS A 339 25.42 7.41 -14.86
C LYS A 339 24.59 6.93 -13.66
N PRO A 340 24.14 5.65 -13.63
CA PRO A 340 23.43 5.10 -12.49
C PRO A 340 24.12 5.35 -11.14
N GLY A 341 23.33 5.56 -10.09
CA GLY A 341 23.80 5.81 -8.73
C GLY A 341 24.41 7.20 -8.47
N THR A 342 24.60 8.03 -9.50
CA THR A 342 25.23 9.37 -9.33
C THR A 342 24.24 10.50 -9.08
N LYS A 343 22.96 10.31 -9.40
CA LYS A 343 21.87 11.29 -9.22
C LYS A 343 20.58 10.56 -8.90
N THR A 344 19.60 11.31 -8.39
CA THR A 344 18.21 10.85 -8.24
C THR A 344 17.31 11.69 -9.15
N ILE A 345 16.65 11.04 -10.11
CA ILE A 345 15.63 11.67 -10.98
C ILE A 345 14.37 10.83 -10.89
N TYR A 346 13.28 11.43 -10.40
CA TYR A 346 11.97 10.79 -10.33
C TYR A 346 11.50 10.39 -11.73
N SER A 347 11.45 9.08 -11.98
CA SER A 347 11.27 8.49 -13.31
C SER A 347 10.14 7.47 -13.32
N ASP A 348 9.19 7.63 -14.23
CA ASP A 348 8.12 6.65 -14.43
C ASP A 348 8.67 5.36 -15.05
N VAL A 349 9.77 5.44 -15.80
CA VAL A 349 10.45 4.28 -16.40
C VAL A 349 10.90 3.30 -15.32
N ASP A 350 11.37 3.83 -14.18
CA ASP A 350 11.84 3.02 -13.06
C ASP A 350 10.71 2.13 -12.53
N TYR A 351 9.51 2.70 -12.35
CA TYR A 351 8.38 1.95 -11.81
C TYR A 351 7.68 1.08 -12.85
N MET A 352 7.72 1.45 -14.12
CA MET A 352 7.32 0.54 -15.20
C MET A 352 8.22 -0.70 -15.23
N LEU A 353 9.53 -0.53 -15.04
CA LEU A 353 10.47 -1.65 -14.96
C LEU A 353 10.24 -2.51 -13.71
N LEU A 354 9.98 -1.90 -12.54
CA LEU A 354 9.61 -2.64 -11.33
C LEU A 354 8.31 -3.44 -11.51
N GLY A 355 7.31 -2.86 -12.18
CA GLY A 355 6.09 -3.56 -12.55
C GLY A 355 6.39 -4.83 -13.35
N LEU A 356 7.18 -4.72 -14.42
CA LEU A 356 7.60 -5.90 -15.22
C LEU A 356 8.40 -6.92 -14.39
N ILE A 357 9.24 -6.47 -13.45
CA ILE A 357 9.98 -7.37 -12.55
C ILE A 357 9.02 -8.17 -11.68
N ILE A 358 7.99 -7.53 -11.10
CA ILE A 358 6.95 -8.22 -10.33
C ILE A 358 6.35 -9.32 -11.19
N GLU A 359 5.91 -8.99 -12.40
CA GLU A 359 5.25 -9.95 -13.29
C GLU A 359 6.14 -11.10 -13.71
N LYS A 360 7.43 -10.83 -13.93
CA LYS A 360 8.40 -11.87 -14.29
C LYS A 360 8.62 -12.85 -13.14
N ILE A 361 8.59 -12.38 -11.89
CA ILE A 361 8.80 -13.20 -10.70
C ILE A 361 7.53 -13.98 -10.34
N THR A 362 6.35 -13.36 -10.48
CA THR A 362 5.08 -13.94 -10.02
C THR A 362 4.37 -14.74 -11.10
N GLY A 363 4.60 -14.42 -12.38
CA GLY A 363 3.80 -14.92 -13.50
C GLY A 363 2.42 -14.25 -13.63
N GLU A 364 2.11 -13.28 -12.78
CA GLU A 364 0.84 -12.53 -12.77
C GLU A 364 1.08 -11.08 -13.16
N ARG A 365 0.13 -10.46 -13.88
CA ARG A 365 0.22 -9.01 -14.12
C ARG A 365 0.21 -8.25 -12.79
N GLU A 366 0.89 -7.10 -12.71
CA GLU A 366 1.00 -6.35 -11.45
C GLU A 366 -0.38 -6.04 -10.86
N ASP A 367 -1.32 -5.59 -11.68
CA ASP A 367 -2.69 -5.28 -11.27
C ASP A 367 -3.43 -6.50 -10.69
N GLN A 368 -3.22 -7.68 -11.26
CA GLN A 368 -3.79 -8.93 -10.76
C GLN A 368 -3.10 -9.37 -9.46
N TYR A 369 -1.78 -9.26 -9.41
CA TYR A 369 -1.00 -9.65 -8.24
C TYR A 369 -1.39 -8.81 -7.01
N VAL A 370 -1.47 -7.48 -7.14
CA VAL A 370 -1.85 -6.62 -6.02
C VAL A 370 -3.30 -6.84 -5.62
N GLU A 371 -4.21 -7.07 -6.56
CA GLU A 371 -5.61 -7.40 -6.24
C GLU A 371 -5.69 -8.70 -5.44
N ASN A 372 -5.10 -9.79 -5.95
CA ASN A 372 -5.20 -11.12 -5.35
C ASN A 372 -4.48 -11.25 -4.02
N HIS A 373 -3.32 -10.59 -3.87
CA HIS A 373 -2.39 -10.87 -2.77
C HIS A 373 -2.23 -9.72 -1.76
N ILE A 374 -2.75 -8.52 -2.07
CA ILE A 374 -2.59 -7.33 -1.22
C ILE A 374 -3.94 -6.68 -0.89
N TYR A 375 -4.77 -6.40 -1.90
CA TYR A 375 -6.01 -5.63 -1.71
C TYR A 375 -7.20 -6.49 -1.32
N THR A 376 -7.34 -7.68 -1.92
CA THR A 376 -8.43 -8.59 -1.60
C THR A 376 -8.29 -9.01 -0.15
N ARG A 377 -9.11 -8.40 0.70
CA ARG A 377 -9.39 -8.93 2.04
C ARG A 377 -10.11 -10.23 1.81
N GLY A 378 -9.55 -11.35 2.25
CA GLY A 378 -10.21 -12.66 2.19
C GLY A 378 -11.67 -12.53 2.63
N ALA A 379 -12.56 -12.56 1.65
CA ALA A 379 -13.99 -12.50 1.79
C ALA A 379 -14.53 -13.86 1.34
N SER A 380 -14.69 -14.76 2.31
CA SER A 380 -15.71 -15.79 2.32
C SER A 380 -16.01 -16.17 3.75
#